data_AF-A0A8X6MMT6-F1
#
_entry.id   AF-A0A8X6MMT6-F1
#
_cell.length_a   1.000
_cell.length_b   1.000
_cell.length_c   1.000
_cell.angle_alpha   90.00
_cell.angle_beta   90.00
_cell.angle_gamma   90.00
#
_symmetry.space_group_name_H-M   'P 1'
#
loop_
_entity.id
_entity.type
_entity.pdbx_description
1 polymer ?
#
loop_
_entity_poly.entity_id
_entity_poly.type
_entity_poly.pdbx_seq_one_letter_code
_entity_poly.pdbx_strand_id
1 'polypeptide(L)'
;MSQNLPTHDFSWTDEYVNFMDVPDDSDIGYIFEVDLEYSDELYDLHNCYPLAPEKIEVSDSECSPYTKNIAKEFSILKSKSVEKLVPNLRNKTK
;
A
#
# COMPACT_ATOMS: atom_id res chain seq x y z
N MET A 1 -1.57 22.37 -7.71
CA MET A 1 -0.23 21.74 -7.62
C MET A 1 -0.15 20.74 -8.77
N SER A 2 0.72 20.96 -9.75
CA SER A 2 0.96 20.04 -10.88
C SER A 2 2.45 19.75 -10.86
N GLN A 3 2.82 18.49 -10.68
CA GLN A 3 4.21 18.04 -10.73
C GLN A 3 4.46 17.26 -12.03
N ASN A 4 5.72 17.14 -12.43
CA ASN A 4 6.11 16.34 -13.59
C ASN A 4 5.80 14.87 -13.32
N LEU A 5 5.15 14.21 -14.28
CA LEU A 5 4.82 12.78 -14.19
C LEU A 5 5.62 12.01 -15.26
N PRO A 6 6.38 10.96 -14.90
CA PRO A 6 7.06 10.14 -15.89
C PRO A 6 6.03 9.43 -16.78
N THR A 7 6.25 9.45 -18.09
CA THR A 7 5.30 8.90 -19.07
C THR A 7 5.84 7.72 -19.89
N HIS A 8 7.17 7.57 -19.97
CA HIS A 8 7.84 6.55 -20.77
C HIS A 8 9.26 6.27 -20.23
N ASP A 9 10.00 5.37 -20.89
CA ASP A 9 11.39 5.01 -20.62
C ASP A 9 11.70 4.43 -19.23
N PHE A 10 10.73 3.69 -18.67
CA PHE A 10 10.96 2.92 -17.45
C PHE A 10 11.91 1.75 -17.69
N SER A 11 13.00 1.70 -16.92
CA SER A 11 13.98 0.61 -16.93
C SER A 11 14.38 0.22 -15.52
N TRP A 12 14.64 -1.07 -15.30
CA TRP A 12 15.27 -1.54 -14.06
C TRP A 12 16.73 -1.13 -14.02
N THR A 13 17.20 -0.71 -12.84
CA THR A 13 18.60 -0.42 -12.57
C THR A 13 19.01 -1.09 -11.26
N ASP A 14 20.20 -1.67 -11.23
CA ASP A 14 20.83 -2.22 -10.02
C ASP A 14 21.72 -1.16 -9.32
N GLU A 15 21.75 0.06 -9.85
CA GLU A 15 22.52 1.15 -9.25
C GLU A 15 21.93 1.55 -7.90
N TYR A 16 22.81 1.63 -6.89
CA TYR A 16 22.42 2.15 -5.60
C TYR A 16 22.22 3.66 -5.71
N VAL A 17 20.97 4.10 -5.58
CA VAL A 17 20.59 5.51 -5.55
C VAL A 17 20.09 5.84 -4.16
N ASN A 18 20.73 6.81 -3.50
CA ASN A 18 20.20 7.38 -2.27
C ASN A 18 19.07 8.36 -2.62
N PHE A 19 17.83 7.95 -2.37
CA PHE A 19 16.65 8.75 -2.71
C PHE A 19 16.60 10.12 -2.02
N MET A 20 17.29 10.29 -0.88
CA MET A 20 17.37 11.58 -0.17
C MET A 20 18.22 12.62 -0.91
N ASP A 21 19.09 12.17 -1.82
CA ASP A 21 20.02 13.04 -2.55
C ASP A 21 19.48 13.45 -3.93
N VAL A 22 18.33 12.92 -4.35
CA VAL A 22 17.73 13.19 -5.67
C VAL A 22 16.84 14.44 -5.59
N PRO A 23 17.09 15.48 -6.41
CA PRO A 23 16.21 16.65 -6.48
C PRO A 23 14.81 16.32 -7.01
N ASP A 24 13.79 17.00 -6.50
CA ASP A 24 12.40 16.87 -6.99
C ASP A 24 12.23 17.26 -8.47
N ASP A 25 13.13 18.10 -9.00
CA ASP A 25 13.17 18.58 -10.38
C ASP A 25 14.19 17.83 -11.26
N SER A 26 14.70 16.70 -10.78
CA SER A 26 15.58 15.81 -11.55
C SER A 26 14.93 15.38 -12.87
N ASP A 27 15.71 15.35 -13.95
CA ASP A 27 15.29 14.84 -15.25
C ASP A 27 14.95 13.33 -15.20
N ILE A 28 15.54 12.61 -14.24
CA ILE A 28 15.35 11.17 -14.02
C ILE A 28 14.65 10.96 -12.68
N GLY A 29 13.49 10.31 -12.71
CA GLY A 29 12.77 9.85 -11.53
C GLY A 29 13.06 8.37 -11.23
N TYR A 30 12.89 7.97 -9.97
CA TYR A 30 13.15 6.62 -9.51
C TYR A 30 11.92 6.02 -8.81
N ILE A 31 11.69 4.72 -9.00
CA ILE A 31 10.70 3.94 -8.25
C ILE A 31 11.50 2.96 -7.39
N PHE A 32 11.33 3.05 -6.07
CA PHE A 32 12.08 2.23 -5.13
C PHE A 32 11.23 1.07 -4.61
N GLU A 33 11.86 -0.08 -4.48
CA GLU A 33 11.33 -1.21 -3.73
C GLU A 33 12.03 -1.26 -2.38
N VAL A 34 11.26 -1.06 -1.31
CA VAL A 34 11.80 -0.82 0.04
C VAL A 34 11.02 -1.60 1.08
N ASP A 35 11.71 -1.92 2.17
CA ASP A 35 11.06 -2.30 3.43
C ASP A 35 10.59 -1.03 4.15
N LEU A 36 9.37 -1.07 4.71
CA LEU A 36 8.75 0.07 5.38
C LEU A 36 8.22 -0.35 6.76
N GLU A 37 8.75 0.29 7.79
CA GLU A 37 8.23 0.17 9.16
C GLU A 37 7.26 1.31 9.45
N TYR A 38 6.09 0.96 10.01
CA TYR A 38 5.07 1.93 10.40
C TYR A 38 5.13 2.14 11.92
N SER A 39 5.69 3.28 12.35
CA SER A 39 5.66 3.67 13.77
C SER A 39 4.23 3.94 14.24
N ASP A 40 3.91 3.51 15.46
CA ASP A 40 2.60 3.69 16.09
C ASP A 40 2.17 5.17 16.15
N GLU A 41 3.14 6.09 16.26
CA GLU A 41 2.89 7.54 16.29
C GLU A 41 2.24 8.06 15.00
N LEU A 42 2.43 7.36 13.86
CA LEU A 42 1.89 7.74 12.56
C LEU A 42 0.50 7.13 12.29
N TYR A 43 0.00 6.23 13.15
CA TYR A 43 -1.26 5.52 12.89
C TYR A 43 -2.43 6.50 12.85
N ASP A 44 -2.51 7.43 13.79
CA ASP A 44 -3.60 8.40 13.84
C ASP A 44 -3.54 9.38 12.66
N LEU A 45 -2.33 9.83 12.30
CA LEU A 45 -2.12 10.77 11.19
C LEU A 45 -2.44 10.12 9.84
N HIS A 46 -2.11 8.84 9.66
CA HIS A 46 -2.24 8.14 8.40
C HIS A 46 -3.45 7.20 8.32
N ASN A 47 -4.36 7.20 9.30
CA ASN A 47 -5.51 6.28 9.28
C ASN A 47 -6.40 6.47 8.04
N CYS A 48 -6.53 7.72 7.57
CA CYS A 48 -7.36 8.06 6.42
C CYS A 48 -6.65 7.76 5.09
N TYR A 49 -5.32 7.61 5.09
CA TYR A 49 -4.53 7.41 3.89
C TYR A 49 -3.26 6.58 4.16
N PRO A 50 -3.40 5.26 4.40
CA PRO A 50 -2.26 4.37 4.56
C PRO A 50 -1.39 4.35 3.29
N LEU A 51 -0.09 4.56 3.46
CA LEU A 51 0.87 4.58 2.37
C LEU A 51 1.16 3.16 1.84
N ALA A 52 1.54 3.04 0.57
CA ALA A 52 1.95 1.78 -0.06
C ALA A 52 0.95 0.62 0.16
N PRO A 53 -0.26 0.65 -0.40
CA PRO A 53 -1.21 -0.45 -0.25
C PRO A 53 -0.66 -1.74 -0.86
N GLU A 54 -0.93 -2.87 -0.21
CA GLU A 54 -0.41 -4.18 -0.61
C GLU A 54 -1.50 -5.06 -1.20
N LYS A 55 -1.09 -5.96 -2.09
CA LYS A 55 -1.98 -6.97 -2.65
C LYS A 55 -2.05 -8.15 -1.67
N ILE A 56 -3.08 -8.19 -0.83
CA ILE A 56 -3.26 -9.21 0.21
C ILE A 56 -4.65 -9.84 0.15
N GLU A 57 -4.75 -11.04 0.70
CA GLU A 57 -6.02 -11.68 0.98
C GLU A 57 -6.50 -11.29 2.38
N VAL A 58 -7.75 -10.81 2.49
CA VAL A 58 -8.36 -10.50 3.79
C VAL A 58 -9.00 -11.76 4.35
N SER A 59 -8.50 -12.21 5.49
CA SER A 59 -9.04 -13.34 6.22
C SER A 59 -10.36 -12.97 6.94
N ASP A 60 -11.21 -13.97 7.21
CA ASP A 60 -12.45 -13.72 7.96
C ASP A 60 -12.17 -13.20 9.38
N SER A 61 -11.02 -13.53 9.98
CA SER A 61 -10.60 -12.96 11.27
C SER A 61 -10.42 -11.45 11.25
N GLU A 62 -10.03 -10.88 10.11
CA GLU A 62 -9.79 -9.43 9.95
C GLU A 62 -11.07 -8.65 9.63
N CYS A 63 -12.15 -9.34 9.27
CA CYS A 63 -13.44 -8.71 9.02
C CYS A 63 -14.04 -8.16 10.33
N SER A 64 -14.55 -6.93 10.27
CA SER A 64 -15.24 -6.31 11.39
C SER A 64 -16.50 -7.10 11.80
N PRO A 65 -16.92 -7.04 13.09
CA PRO A 65 -18.15 -7.69 13.54
C PRO A 65 -19.38 -7.28 12.72
N TYR A 66 -19.42 -6.03 12.27
CA TYR A 66 -20.47 -5.50 11.40
C TYR A 66 -20.54 -6.26 10.06
N THR A 67 -19.41 -6.43 9.39
CA THR A 67 -19.32 -7.15 8.11
C THR A 67 -19.78 -8.61 8.27
N LYS A 68 -19.40 -9.26 9.37
CA LYS A 68 -19.81 -10.63 9.70
C LYS A 68 -21.32 -10.76 9.92
N ASN A 69 -21.92 -9.78 10.60
CA ASN A 69 -23.37 -9.76 10.83
C ASN A 69 -24.15 -9.61 9.52
N ILE A 70 -23.72 -8.72 8.62
CA ILE A 70 -24.32 -8.57 7.28
C ILE A 70 -24.19 -9.86 6.49
N ALA A 71 -23.01 -10.47 6.46
CA ALA A 71 -22.81 -11.73 5.75
C ALA A 71 -23.78 -12.82 6.23
N LYS A 72 -24.02 -12.89 7.55
CA LYS A 72 -24.98 -13.81 8.15
C LYS A 72 -26.44 -13.48 7.77
N GLU A 73 -26.83 -12.22 7.84
CA GLU A 73 -28.18 -11.75 7.48
C GLU A 73 -28.55 -12.11 6.04
N PHE A 74 -27.62 -11.92 5.10
CA PHE A 74 -27.83 -12.23 3.69
C PHE A 74 -27.44 -13.66 3.30
N SER A 75 -27.14 -14.54 4.26
CA SER A 75 -26.74 -15.93 4.01
C SER A 75 -25.55 -16.08 3.03
N ILE A 76 -24.58 -15.16 3.12
CA ILE A 76 -23.33 -15.22 2.35
C ILE A 76 -22.41 -16.23 3.05
N LEU A 77 -22.48 -17.49 2.61
CA LEU A 77 -21.84 -18.63 3.27
C LEU A 77 -20.30 -18.62 3.21
N LYS A 78 -19.73 -18.08 2.12
CA LYS A 78 -18.29 -17.93 1.96
C LYS A 78 -17.99 -17.04 0.77
N SER A 79 -17.37 -15.89 1.03
CA SER A 79 -16.77 -15.11 -0.05
C SER A 79 -15.59 -15.90 -0.61
N LYS A 80 -15.45 -15.92 -1.94
CA LYS A 80 -14.26 -16.46 -2.57
C LYS A 80 -13.05 -15.68 -2.07
N SER A 81 -12.05 -16.41 -1.59
CA SER A 81 -10.73 -15.88 -1.31
C SER A 81 -10.19 -15.21 -2.58
N VAL A 82 -9.94 -13.91 -2.49
CA VAL A 82 -9.38 -13.11 -3.58
C VAL A 82 -8.41 -12.11 -2.98
N GLU A 83 -7.26 -11.97 -3.64
CA GLU A 83 -6.32 -10.92 -3.32
C GLU A 83 -6.88 -9.58 -3.77
N LYS A 84 -6.82 -8.60 -2.88
CA LYS A 84 -7.23 -7.22 -3.16
C LYS A 84 -6.08 -6.29 -2.84
N LEU A 85 -6.08 -5.13 -3.48
CA LEU A 85 -5.21 -4.04 -3.07
C LEU A 85 -5.81 -3.42 -1.79
N VAL A 86 -5.18 -3.67 -0.64
CA VAL A 86 -5.69 -3.27 0.67
C VAL A 86 -4.80 -2.18 1.27
N PRO A 87 -5.35 -0.98 1.57
CA PRO A 87 -4.63 0.01 2.35
C PRO A 87 -4.53 -0.49 3.79
N ASN A 88 -3.31 -0.61 4.29
CA ASN A 88 -3.04 -1.09 5.65
C ASN A 88 -1.82 -0.35 6.25
N LEU A 89 -1.80 -0.24 7.57
CA LEU A 89 -0.75 0.43 8.35
C LEU A 89 0.28 -0.56 8.93
N ARG A 90 0.35 -1.79 8.41
CA ARG A 90 1.31 -2.79 8.88
C ARG A 90 2.70 -2.46 8.34
N ASN A 91 3.70 -3.05 8.97
CA ASN A 91 5.05 -3.10 8.41
C ASN A 91 5.02 -3.87 7.09
N LYS A 92 5.78 -3.39 6.12
CA LYS A 92 5.87 -3.91 4.77
C LYS A 92 7.29 -4.40 4.55
N THR A 93 7.42 -5.65 4.16
CA THR A 93 8.70 -6.28 3.90
C THR A 93 8.65 -6.90 2.51
N LYS A 94 9.66 -6.62 1.69
CA LYS A 94 9.83 -7.21 0.37
C LYS A 94 10.43 -8.62 0.45
#